data_AF-A0A1A8EI69-F1
#
_entry.id   AF-A0A1A8EI69-F1
#
_cell.length_a   1.000
_cell.length_b   1.000
_cell.length_c   1.000
_cell.angle_alpha   90.00
_cell.angle_beta   90.00
_cell.angle_gamma   90.00
#
_symmetry.space_group_name_H-M   'P 1'
#
loop_
_entity.id
_entity.type
_entity.pdbx_description
1 polymer ?
#
loop_
_entity_poly.entity_id
_entity_poly.type
_entity_poly.pdbx_seq_one_letter_code
_entity_poly.pdbx_strand_id
1 'polypeptide(L)'
;DRRGRFLLFGKGQKDGQMQEQDRSSGSHYRIISPTFKYTMSHRRVGKCIIINNKNFDENTGMNVRNGTDRDAGELFKCFKNLG
;
A
#
# COMPACT_ATOMS: atom_id res chain seq x y z
N ASP A 1 2.85 19.45 -24.02
CA ASP A 1 1.54 18.78 -23.89
C ASP A 1 1.64 17.36 -24.44
N ARG A 2 1.68 16.34 -23.56
CA ARG A 2 1.97 14.93 -23.91
C ARG A 2 0.68 14.17 -24.21
N ARG A 3 -0.10 14.66 -25.17
CA ARG A 3 -1.31 13.99 -25.67
C ARG A 3 -1.02 13.37 -27.03
N GLY A 4 -0.65 12.09 -27.06
CA GLY A 4 -0.57 11.37 -28.33
C GLY A 4 0.37 10.18 -28.37
N ARG A 5 0.10 9.13 -27.58
CA ARG A 5 0.64 7.78 -27.83
C ARG A 5 -0.38 6.71 -27.43
N PHE A 6 -1.44 6.59 -28.23
CA PHE A 6 -2.25 5.37 -28.30
C PHE A 6 -2.03 4.75 -29.67
N LEU A 7 -1.31 3.63 -29.73
CA LEU A 7 -1.28 2.70 -30.85
C LEU A 7 -1.39 1.28 -30.27
N LEU A 8 -2.63 0.86 -30.02
CA LEU A 8 -3.02 -0.51 -29.74
C LEU A 8 -3.15 -1.23 -31.08
N PHE A 9 -2.14 -2.03 -31.42
CA PHE A 9 -2.19 -2.96 -32.54
C PHE A 9 -3.05 -4.19 -32.20
N GLY A 10 -3.92 -4.57 -33.14
CA GLY A 10 -4.26 -5.98 -33.43
C GLY A 10 -5.71 -6.42 -33.18
N LYS A 11 -6.58 -6.27 -34.19
CA LYS A 11 -7.80 -7.09 -34.35
C LYS A 11 -7.40 -8.44 -34.97
N GLY A 12 -7.81 -9.54 -34.34
CA GLY A 12 -7.79 -10.87 -34.92
C GLY A 12 -8.89 -11.72 -34.29
N GLN A 13 -9.96 -11.98 -35.03
CA GLN A 13 -10.97 -13.00 -34.71
C GLN A 13 -10.50 -14.34 -35.26
N LYS A 14 -10.50 -15.39 -34.42
CA LYS A 14 -10.61 -16.79 -34.83
C LYS A 14 -11.42 -17.54 -33.77
N ASP A 15 -12.51 -18.16 -34.22
CA ASP A 15 -13.43 -18.99 -33.44
C ASP A 15 -12.80 -20.36 -33.11
N GLY A 16 -13.18 -20.95 -31.96
CA GLY A 16 -13.07 -22.40 -31.75
C GLY A 16 -12.56 -22.90 -30.38
N GLN A 17 -13.52 -23.34 -29.57
CA GLN A 17 -13.49 -24.46 -28.61
C GLN A 17 -12.79 -24.33 -27.24
N MET A 18 -13.57 -24.75 -26.24
CA MET A 18 -13.28 -24.92 -24.82
C MET A 18 -12.03 -25.77 -24.55
N GLN A 19 -11.19 -25.31 -23.63
CA GLN A 19 -10.50 -26.18 -22.68
C GLN A 19 -10.56 -25.54 -21.29
N GLU A 20 -11.35 -26.19 -20.45
CA GLU A 20 -11.33 -26.10 -19.00
C GLU A 20 -9.91 -26.43 -18.52
N GLN A 21 -9.18 -25.42 -18.06
CA GLN A 21 -8.04 -25.62 -17.18
C GLN A 21 -8.27 -24.74 -15.97
N ASP A 22 -8.82 -25.40 -14.95
CA ASP A 22 -8.84 -25.01 -13.57
C ASP A 22 -7.46 -24.44 -13.18
N ARG A 23 -7.32 -23.11 -13.31
CA ARG A 23 -6.23 -22.38 -12.67
C ARG A 23 -6.59 -22.34 -11.21
N SER A 24 -6.41 -23.49 -10.55
CA SER A 24 -6.24 -23.55 -9.10
C SER A 24 -5.26 -22.44 -8.80
N SER A 25 -5.76 -21.36 -8.19
CA SER A 25 -4.95 -20.30 -7.64
C SER A 25 -4.19 -20.96 -6.52
N GLY A 26 -3.04 -21.56 -6.88
CA GLY A 26 -2.25 -22.39 -6.01
C GLY A 26 -2.00 -21.56 -4.77
N SER A 27 -2.56 -21.99 -3.65
CA SER A 27 -2.38 -21.32 -2.38
C SER A 27 -0.88 -21.26 -2.13
N HIS A 28 -0.27 -20.11 -2.37
CA HIS A 28 1.13 -19.87 -2.04
C HIS A 28 1.21 -19.72 -0.52
N TYR A 29 1.00 -20.81 0.20
CA TYR A 29 1.11 -20.81 1.65
C TYR A 29 2.60 -20.74 2.01
N ARG A 30 2.96 -19.71 2.76
CA ARG A 30 4.28 -19.62 3.40
C ARG A 30 4.16 -20.27 4.78
N ILE A 31 4.83 -21.39 4.97
CA ILE A 31 4.98 -21.97 6.32
C ILE A 31 5.89 -21.03 7.12
N ILE A 32 5.37 -20.45 8.20
CA ILE A 32 6.15 -19.63 9.13
C ILE A 32 6.17 -20.35 10.47
N SER A 33 7.34 -20.87 10.86
CA SER A 33 7.53 -21.45 12.19
C SER A 33 7.21 -20.40 13.28
N PRO A 34 6.46 -20.76 14.34
CA PRO A 34 6.17 -19.86 15.46
C PRO A 34 7.42 -19.25 16.08
N THR A 35 8.54 -19.98 16.09
CA THR A 35 9.83 -19.53 16.63
C THR A 35 10.43 -18.33 15.90
N PHE A 36 9.97 -18.05 14.66
CA PHE A 36 10.43 -16.91 13.86
C PHE A 36 9.45 -15.73 13.87
N LYS A 37 8.44 -15.73 14.76
CA LYS A 37 7.47 -14.64 14.91
C LYS A 37 7.77 -13.81 16.16
N TYR A 38 7.60 -12.50 16.08
CA TYR A 38 7.56 -11.65 17.27
C TYR A 38 6.37 -12.01 18.16
N THR A 39 6.56 -11.95 19.49
CA THR A 39 5.50 -12.17 20.47
C THR A 39 4.56 -10.96 20.55
N MET A 40 3.45 -11.02 19.79
CA MET A 40 2.44 -9.95 19.73
C MET A 40 1.27 -10.13 20.71
N SER A 41 1.34 -11.09 21.64
CA SER A 41 0.25 -11.44 22.58
C SER A 41 0.17 -10.57 23.84
N HIS A 42 0.88 -9.44 23.87
CA HIS A 42 0.81 -8.49 24.99
C HIS A 42 -0.54 -7.75 25.00
N ARG A 43 -0.98 -7.25 26.16
CA ARG A 43 -2.28 -6.54 26.31
C ARG A 43 -2.46 -5.36 25.34
N ARG A 44 -1.37 -4.70 24.95
CA ARG A 44 -1.35 -3.57 24.01
C ARG A 44 -0.26 -3.79 22.98
N VAL A 45 -0.51 -3.41 21.73
CA VAL A 45 0.47 -3.49 20.64
C VAL A 45 1.66 -2.56 20.91
N GLY A 46 1.39 -1.32 21.32
CA GLY A 46 2.44 -0.35 21.63
C GLY A 46 1.94 1.09 21.56
N LYS A 47 2.87 2.04 21.57
CA LYS A 47 2.58 3.46 21.29
C LYS A 47 2.94 3.77 19.85
N CYS A 48 2.05 4.47 19.14
CA CYS A 48 2.33 5.07 17.85
C CYS A 48 2.52 6.58 18.04
N ILE A 49 3.70 7.10 17.74
CA ILE A 49 4.01 8.54 17.84
C ILE A 49 4.11 9.09 16.42
N ILE A 50 3.24 10.04 16.09
CA ILE A 50 3.23 10.72 14.78
C ILE A 50 3.72 12.16 15.00
N ILE A 51 4.84 12.51 14.38
CA ILE A 51 5.38 13.88 14.39
C ILE A 51 5.07 14.51 13.03
N ASN A 52 4.07 15.40 13.02
CA ASN A 52 3.61 16.06 11.81
C ASN A 52 4.21 17.47 11.65
N ASN A 53 5.47 17.55 11.23
CA ASN A 53 6.11 18.84 10.96
C ASN A 53 5.61 19.42 9.63
N LYS A 54 4.69 20.37 9.72
CA LYS A 54 4.10 21.05 8.55
C LYS A 54 4.81 22.34 8.17
N ASN A 55 5.07 23.15 9.19
CA ASN A 55 5.63 24.49 9.04
C ASN A 55 7.04 24.48 9.58
N PHE A 56 7.88 25.30 8.96
CA PHE A 56 9.29 25.41 9.28
C PHE A 56 9.63 26.88 9.46
N ASP A 57 10.64 27.16 10.28
CA ASP A 57 11.16 28.50 10.45
C ASP A 57 11.74 29.04 9.14
N GLU A 58 11.53 30.32 8.85
CA GLU A 58 11.94 30.94 7.59
C GLU A 58 13.46 30.83 7.35
N ASN A 59 14.27 30.86 8.40
CA ASN A 59 15.73 30.74 8.31
C ASN A 59 16.18 29.37 7.77
N THR A 60 15.31 28.36 7.83
CA THR A 60 15.60 27.03 7.28
C THR A 60 15.47 26.96 5.76
N GLY A 61 14.79 27.93 5.13
CA GLY A 61 14.50 27.92 3.70
C GLY A 61 13.55 26.80 3.25
N MET A 62 12.94 26.06 4.19
CA MET A 62 12.02 24.97 3.87
C MET A 62 10.60 25.48 3.61
N ASN A 63 9.96 24.93 2.58
CA ASN A 63 8.58 25.25 2.25
C ASN A 63 7.58 24.55 3.18
N VAL A 64 6.36 25.10 3.24
CA VAL A 64 5.21 24.45 3.91
C VAL A 64 4.89 23.11 3.24
N ARG A 65 4.76 22.05 4.04
CA ARG A 65 4.42 20.70 3.55
C ARG A 65 2.92 20.52 3.37
N ASN A 66 2.37 21.12 2.31
CA ASN A 66 0.95 20.99 1.99
C ASN A 66 0.56 19.51 1.76
N GLY A 67 -0.47 19.04 2.46
CA GLY A 67 -0.93 17.64 2.43
C GLY A 67 -0.51 16.81 3.66
N THR A 68 0.50 17.23 4.42
CA THR A 68 0.99 16.44 5.57
C THR A 68 -0.06 16.24 6.67
N ASP A 69 -1.04 17.15 6.80
CA ASP A 69 -2.16 16.98 7.74
C ASP A 69 -3.08 15.83 7.34
N ARG A 70 -3.27 15.63 6.03
CA ARG A 70 -4.04 14.50 5.50
C ARG A 70 -3.31 13.20 5.81
N ASP A 71 -2.00 13.17 5.57
CA ASP A 71 -1.17 12.00 5.87
C ASP A 71 -1.21 11.65 7.37
N ALA A 72 -1.01 12.65 8.24
CA ALA A 72 -1.06 12.44 9.68
C ALA A 72 -2.45 11.93 10.14
N GLY A 73 -3.53 12.47 9.58
CA GLY A 73 -4.89 12.03 9.87
C GLY A 73 -5.17 10.58 9.43
N GLU A 74 -4.75 10.21 8.23
CA GLU A 74 -4.93 8.84 7.72
C GLU A 74 -4.03 7.83 8.44
N LEU A 75 -2.78 8.20 8.76
CA LEU A 75 -1.89 7.39 9.59
C LEU A 75 -2.47 7.17 10.99
N PHE A 76 -3.00 8.22 11.62
CA PHE A 76 -3.65 8.10 12.92
C PHE A 76 -4.81 7.10 12.89
N LYS A 77 -5.69 7.20 11.89
CA LYS A 77 -6.81 6.24 11.71
C LYS A 77 -6.30 4.82 11.49
N CYS A 78 -5.30 4.66 10.63
CA CYS A 78 -4.70 3.36 10.31
C CYS A 78 -4.13 2.68 11.56
N PHE A 79 -3.25 3.36 12.30
CA PHE A 79 -2.61 2.78 13.48
C PHE A 79 -3.56 2.61 14.66
N LYS A 80 -4.57 3.48 14.81
CA LYS A 80 -5.65 3.29 15.78
C LYS A 80 -6.44 1.99 15.53
N ASN A 81 -6.63 1.63 14.27
CA ASN A 81 -7.34 0.39 13.90
C ASN A 81 -6.45 -0.85 14.03
N LEU A 82 -5.12 -0.70 14.03
CA LEU A 82 -4.17 -1.81 14.19
C LEU A 82 -4.00 -2.28 15.65
N GLY A 83 -4.32 -1.43 16.64
CA GLY A 83 -4.35 -1.82 18.06
C GLY A 83 -3.98 -0.73 19.05
#